data_AF-A0A3R9X7A0-F1
#
_entry.id   AF-A0A3R9X7A0-F1
#
_cell.length_a   1.000
_cell.length_b   1.000
_cell.length_c   1.000
_cell.angle_alpha   90.00
_cell.angle_beta   90.00
_cell.angle_gamma   90.00
#
_symmetry.space_group_name_H-M   'P 1'
#
loop_
_entity.id
_entity.type
_entity.pdbx_description
1 polymer ?
#
loop_
_entity_poly.entity_id
_entity_poly.type
_entity_poly.pdbx_seq_one_letter_code
_entity_poly.pdbx_strand_id
1 'polypeptide(L)'
;MRSGSRLRSWCSALPPAAGGAVMATGILSIALELTGRTRLSLAALVVAGGLWLVLAGDFAVRLIGDRGRFRAEADTPAALTAVAATTLLGARLSQLGRQREAAALLALAALLWPGLLVSVVRHWRRRMPGAAFLVCVATQGLAVLAAALAAAGNVHWLALAALACFCLGLLLYGLALTRFDFHEVVSGAGDHWVAGGALSITALAGARLTALPLWTGPAHTALRAATLTALGISLAWYAVLLAAELRSPRPRYDVRRWSTVFPLGMTATACLTAAPATGVPWLRPLGEVLLWIAVAAWILTLLAFALSRSRPGRGAA
;
A
#
# COMPACT_ATOMS: atom_id res chain seq x y z
N MET A 1 1.82 39.05 0.91
CA MET A 1 1.66 38.02 1.97
C MET A 1 0.55 36.97 1.71
N ARG A 2 0.06 36.76 0.46
CA ARG A 2 -1.03 35.80 0.16
C ARG A 2 -0.58 34.42 -0.40
N SER A 3 0.69 34.22 -0.79
CA SER A 3 1.16 32.91 -1.31
C SER A 3 1.50 31.90 -0.20
N GLY A 4 1.98 32.40 0.96
CA GLY A 4 2.35 31.56 2.09
C GLY A 4 1.18 30.91 2.84
N SER A 5 -0.06 31.40 2.68
CA SER A 5 -1.24 30.78 3.28
C SER A 5 -1.80 29.63 2.41
N ARG A 6 -1.69 29.73 1.08
CA ARG A 6 -2.09 28.66 0.14
C ARG A 6 -1.15 27.46 0.17
N LEU A 7 0.16 27.67 0.29
CA LEU A 7 1.14 26.60 0.48
C LEU A 7 0.97 25.88 1.83
N ARG A 8 0.62 26.62 2.88
CA ARG A 8 0.34 26.05 4.22
C ARG A 8 -0.95 25.24 4.26
N SER A 9 -2.01 25.69 3.59
CA SER A 9 -3.23 24.89 3.43
C SER A 9 -3.05 23.71 2.46
N TRP A 10 -2.09 23.82 1.52
CA TRP A 10 -1.62 22.71 0.68
C TRP A 10 -1.06 21.59 1.56
N CYS A 11 -0.07 21.90 2.42
CA CYS A 11 0.61 20.92 3.27
C CYS A 11 -0.25 20.34 4.41
N SER A 12 -1.35 20.99 4.84
CA SER A 12 -2.17 20.49 5.94
C SER A 12 -3.14 19.38 5.55
N ALA A 13 -3.57 19.31 4.29
CA ALA A 13 -4.51 18.28 3.79
C ALA A 13 -3.83 17.13 3.01
N LEU A 14 -2.56 17.30 2.65
CA LEU A 14 -1.76 16.34 1.90
C LEU A 14 -1.24 15.11 2.65
N PRO A 15 -0.93 15.09 3.97
CA PRO A 15 -0.06 14.04 4.50
C PRO A 15 -0.65 12.61 4.43
N PRO A 16 -1.92 12.35 4.85
CA PRO A 16 -2.52 11.02 4.73
C PRO A 16 -2.90 10.66 3.28
N ALA A 17 -3.28 11.68 2.50
CA ALA A 17 -3.66 11.59 1.09
C ALA A 17 -2.49 11.16 0.20
N ALA A 18 -1.35 11.81 0.42
CA ALA A 18 -0.15 11.67 -0.38
C ALA A 18 0.44 10.28 -0.19
N GLY A 19 0.44 9.74 1.03
CA GLY A 19 0.83 8.36 1.28
C GLY A 19 0.02 7.36 0.46
N GLY A 20 -1.32 7.47 0.50
CA GLY A 20 -2.22 6.65 -0.31
C GLY A 20 -1.98 6.82 -1.81
N ALA A 21 -1.78 8.05 -2.29
CA ALA A 21 -1.51 8.33 -3.70
C ALA A 21 -0.16 7.76 -4.18
N VAL A 22 0.90 7.87 -3.36
CA VAL A 22 2.21 7.26 -3.65
C VAL A 22 2.07 5.75 -3.72
N MET A 23 1.42 5.14 -2.73
CA MET A 23 1.22 3.69 -2.68
C MET A 23 0.43 3.19 -3.89
N ALA A 24 -0.69 3.84 -4.21
CA ALA A 24 -1.52 3.51 -5.36
C ALA A 24 -0.74 3.62 -6.68
N THR A 25 0.01 4.71 -6.86
CA THR A 25 0.78 4.93 -8.10
C THR A 25 1.96 3.95 -8.20
N GLY A 26 2.65 3.71 -7.08
CA GLY A 26 3.75 2.76 -7.00
C GLY A 26 3.33 1.32 -7.29
N ILE A 27 2.17 0.87 -6.76
CA ILE A 27 1.68 -0.47 -7.06
C ILE A 27 1.22 -0.62 -8.51
N LEU A 28 0.59 0.41 -9.09
CA LEU A 28 0.26 0.40 -10.52
C LEU A 28 1.51 0.31 -11.39
N SER A 29 2.59 1.01 -11.01
CA SER A 29 3.87 0.88 -11.70
C SER A 29 4.37 -0.58 -11.72
N ILE A 30 4.31 -1.28 -10.58
CA ILE A 30 4.70 -2.69 -10.49
C ILE A 30 3.79 -3.56 -11.37
N ALA A 31 2.46 -3.40 -11.27
CA ALA A 31 1.52 -4.21 -12.04
C ALA A 31 1.62 -4.00 -13.56
N LEU A 32 1.81 -2.75 -14.00
CA LEU A 32 2.05 -2.41 -15.40
C LEU A 32 3.32 -3.06 -15.93
N GLU A 33 4.36 -3.17 -15.10
CA GLU A 33 5.56 -3.92 -15.50
C GLU A 33 5.30 -5.42 -15.62
N LEU A 34 4.60 -6.03 -14.66
CA LEU A 34 4.29 -7.46 -14.68
C LEU A 34 3.47 -7.86 -15.92
N THR A 35 2.79 -6.90 -16.53
CA THR A 35 2.06 -7.09 -17.78
C THR A 35 2.87 -6.64 -19.02
N GLY A 36 4.12 -6.19 -18.89
CA GLY A 36 4.98 -5.80 -20.01
C GLY A 36 4.69 -4.39 -20.57
N ARG A 37 3.98 -3.54 -19.82
CA ARG A 37 3.65 -2.16 -20.21
C ARG A 37 4.69 -1.19 -19.65
N THR A 38 5.96 -1.40 -20.00
CA THR A 38 7.12 -0.74 -19.39
C THR A 38 7.07 0.79 -19.45
N ARG A 39 6.62 1.39 -20.56
CA ARG A 39 6.51 2.87 -20.66
C ARG A 39 5.53 3.46 -19.64
N LEU A 40 4.36 2.84 -19.49
CA LEU A 40 3.36 3.26 -18.49
C LEU A 40 3.85 2.98 -17.07
N SER A 41 4.53 1.85 -16.87
CA SER A 41 5.16 1.52 -15.59
C SER A 41 6.18 2.58 -15.16
N LEU A 42 7.07 3.01 -16.06
CA LEU A 42 8.08 4.05 -15.78
C LEU A 42 7.43 5.40 -15.52
N ALA A 43 6.42 5.80 -16.30
CA ALA A 43 5.68 7.03 -16.06
C ALA A 43 5.05 7.03 -14.66
N ALA A 44 4.39 5.94 -14.27
CA ALA A 44 3.83 5.77 -12.93
C ALA A 44 4.93 5.79 -11.84
N LEU A 45 6.09 5.19 -12.08
CA LEU A 45 7.22 5.23 -11.15
C LEU A 45 7.73 6.66 -10.93
N VAL A 46 7.89 7.45 -12.00
CA VAL A 46 8.33 8.84 -11.90
C VAL A 46 7.35 9.66 -11.09
N VAL A 47 6.04 9.50 -11.32
CA VAL A 47 4.99 10.17 -10.54
C VAL A 47 5.04 9.73 -9.07
N ALA A 48 5.12 8.42 -8.80
CA ALA A 48 5.21 7.89 -7.45
C ALA A 48 6.46 8.39 -6.71
N GLY A 49 7.62 8.42 -7.39
CA GLY A 49 8.87 8.94 -6.84
C GLY A 49 8.81 10.44 -6.54
N GLY A 50 8.22 11.24 -7.43
CA GLY A 50 8.01 12.67 -7.20
C GLY A 50 7.09 12.94 -5.99
N LEU A 51 5.97 12.23 -5.90
CA LEU A 51 5.05 12.32 -4.76
C LEU A 51 5.71 11.86 -3.46
N TRP A 52 6.54 10.81 -3.51
CA TRP A 52 7.28 10.31 -2.36
C TRP A 52 8.33 11.31 -1.87
N LEU A 53 9.05 11.99 -2.78
CA LEU A 53 9.99 13.04 -2.40
C LEU A 53 9.30 14.22 -1.72
N VAL A 54 8.10 14.61 -2.19
CA VAL A 54 7.29 15.64 -1.53
C VAL A 54 6.90 15.19 -0.12
N LEU A 55 6.45 13.95 0.05
CA LEU A 55 6.07 13.40 1.35
C LEU A 55 7.29 13.27 2.28
N ALA A 56 8.45 12.85 1.76
CA ALA A 56 9.69 12.76 2.51
C ALA A 56 10.18 14.15 2.96
N GLY A 57 10.07 15.17 2.10
CA GLY A 57 10.40 16.56 2.43
C GLY A 57 9.50 17.11 3.54
N ASP A 58 8.19 16.90 3.46
CA ASP A 58 7.24 17.31 4.51
C ASP A 58 7.54 16.61 5.84
N PHE A 59 7.83 15.31 5.80
CA PHE A 59 8.24 14.54 6.98
C PHE A 59 9.53 15.06 7.61
N ALA A 60 10.55 15.37 6.79
CA ALA A 60 11.83 15.91 7.27
C ALA A 60 11.69 17.30 7.90
N VAL A 61 10.92 18.20 7.28
CA VAL A 61 10.64 19.54 7.81
C VAL A 61 9.95 19.45 9.16
N ARG A 62 8.97 18.55 9.32
CA ARG A 62 8.24 18.38 10.58
C ARG A 62 9.11 17.78 11.69
N LEU A 63 9.96 16.81 11.35
CA LEU A 63 10.88 16.18 12.30
C LEU A 63 11.87 17.20 12.90
N ILE A 64 12.32 18.17 12.10
CA ILE A 64 13.31 19.18 12.49
C ILE A 64 12.64 20.39 13.16
N GLY A 65 11.49 20.84 12.66
CA GLY A 65 10.86 22.10 13.07
C GLY A 65 9.77 21.99 14.14
N ASP A 66 9.05 20.87 14.26
CA ASP A 66 7.92 20.71 15.20
C ASP A 66 7.76 19.26 15.66
N ARG A 67 8.60 18.88 16.63
CA ARG A 67 8.60 17.53 17.23
C ARG A 67 7.27 17.18 17.91
N GLY A 68 6.45 18.17 18.30
CA GLY A 68 5.14 17.96 18.90
C GLY A 68 4.13 17.48 17.86
N ARG A 69 4.02 18.17 16.72
CA ARG A 69 3.16 17.75 15.61
C ARG A 69 3.62 16.44 14.97
N PHE A 70 4.93 16.22 14.87
CA PHE A 70 5.47 14.95 14.41
C PHE A 70 4.97 13.76 15.24
N ARG A 71 5.02 13.87 16.58
CA ARG A 71 4.53 12.82 17.48
C ARG A 71 3.03 12.59 17.29
N ALA A 72 2.23 13.66 17.27
CA ALA A 72 0.78 13.56 17.08
C ALA A 72 0.38 12.89 15.75
N GLU A 73 1.15 13.10 14.67
CA GLU A 73 0.90 12.44 13.38
C GLU A 73 1.46 11.02 13.31
N ALA A 74 2.61 10.76 13.93
CA ALA A 74 3.18 9.42 14.05
C ALA A 74 2.24 8.45 14.79
N ASP A 75 1.44 8.98 15.73
CA ASP A 75 0.43 8.22 16.46
C ASP A 75 -0.76 7.79 15.58
N THR A 76 -0.86 8.31 14.36
CA THR A 76 -1.92 7.95 13.41
C THR A 76 -1.50 6.82 12.47
N PRO A 77 -2.41 5.86 12.15
CA PRO A 77 -2.10 4.79 11.20
C PRO A 77 -1.62 5.29 9.83
N ALA A 78 -1.98 6.52 9.45
CA ALA A 78 -1.54 7.15 8.21
C ALA A 78 -0.01 7.29 8.12
N ALA A 79 0.71 7.40 9.23
CA ALA A 79 2.18 7.48 9.21
C ALA A 79 2.84 6.22 8.60
N LEU A 80 2.20 5.06 8.73
CA LEU A 80 2.68 3.80 8.16
C LEU A 80 2.57 3.75 6.63
N THR A 81 1.82 4.66 6.00
CA THR A 81 1.81 4.81 4.54
C THR A 81 3.17 5.21 4.00
N ALA A 82 3.99 5.94 4.77
CA ALA A 82 5.35 6.31 4.37
C ALA A 82 6.25 5.07 4.26
N VAL A 83 6.16 4.16 5.23
CA VAL A 83 6.89 2.87 5.21
C VAL A 83 6.42 2.04 4.02
N ALA A 84 5.11 1.85 3.87
CA ALA A 84 4.55 1.09 2.75
C ALA A 84 4.95 1.67 1.38
N ALA A 85 4.80 2.98 1.18
CA ALA A 85 5.21 3.69 -0.03
C ALA A 85 6.70 3.48 -0.36
N THR A 86 7.56 3.62 0.66
CA THR A 86 9.02 3.42 0.52
C THR A 86 9.34 2.01 0.07
N THR A 87 8.66 1.00 0.63
CA THR A 87 8.88 -0.40 0.23
C THR A 87 8.39 -0.71 -1.19
N LEU A 88 7.29 -0.10 -1.65
CA LEU A 88 6.78 -0.28 -3.01
C LEU A 88 7.71 0.36 -4.05
N LEU A 89 8.24 1.55 -3.77
CA LEU A 89 9.26 2.17 -4.61
C LEU A 89 10.53 1.33 -4.65
N GLY A 90 11.00 0.84 -3.50
CA GLY A 90 12.15 -0.06 -3.44
C GLY A 90 11.92 -1.34 -4.24
N ALA A 91 10.73 -1.94 -4.16
CA ALA A 91 10.39 -3.13 -4.91
C ALA A 91 10.42 -2.87 -6.43
N ARG A 92 9.95 -1.70 -6.88
CA ARG A 92 10.03 -1.32 -8.29
C ARG A 92 11.46 -1.04 -8.73
N LEU A 93 12.28 -0.37 -7.92
CA LEU A 93 13.70 -0.16 -8.22
C LEU A 93 14.48 -1.48 -8.31
N SER A 94 14.17 -2.44 -7.44
CA SER A 94 14.75 -3.79 -7.52
C SER A 94 14.42 -4.49 -8.84
N GLN A 95 13.18 -4.36 -9.33
CA GLN A 95 12.79 -4.87 -10.66
C GLN A 95 13.53 -4.19 -11.82
N LEU A 96 13.98 -2.95 -11.65
CA LEU A 96 14.83 -2.23 -12.62
C LEU A 96 16.32 -2.61 -12.51
N GLY A 97 16.68 -3.55 -11.64
CA GLY A 97 18.09 -3.91 -11.39
C GLY A 97 18.83 -2.98 -10.43
N ARG A 98 18.17 -1.95 -9.88
CA ARG A 98 18.75 -0.95 -8.98
C ARG A 98 18.78 -1.44 -7.52
N GLN A 99 19.55 -2.50 -7.28
CA GLN A 99 19.55 -3.20 -5.99
C GLN A 99 20.09 -2.36 -4.83
N ARG A 100 21.08 -1.49 -5.08
CA ARG A 100 21.66 -0.62 -4.05
C ARG A 100 20.62 0.37 -3.52
N GLU A 101 19.87 0.98 -4.42
CA GLU A 101 18.80 1.93 -4.09
C GLU A 101 17.61 1.24 -3.43
N ALA A 102 17.23 0.05 -3.93
CA ALA A 102 16.20 -0.77 -3.30
C ALA A 102 16.60 -1.20 -1.88
N ALA A 103 17.87 -1.57 -1.64
CA ALA A 103 18.38 -1.89 -0.31
C ALA A 103 18.42 -0.66 0.61
N ALA A 104 18.78 0.53 0.10
CA ALA A 104 18.73 1.76 0.86
C ALA A 104 17.29 2.11 1.29
N LEU A 105 16.31 1.92 0.41
CA LEU A 105 14.89 2.12 0.74
C LEU A 105 14.38 1.05 1.72
N LEU A 106 14.85 -0.20 1.63
CA LEU A 106 14.55 -1.23 2.63
C LEU A 106 15.10 -0.83 4.01
N ALA A 107 16.36 -0.39 4.07
CA ALA A 107 16.98 0.03 5.33
C ALA A 107 16.24 1.22 5.94
N LEU A 108 15.87 2.22 5.13
CA LEU A 108 15.06 3.35 5.57
C LEU A 108 13.70 2.90 6.11
N ALA A 109 12.99 2.05 5.37
CA ALA A 109 11.70 1.53 5.80
C ALA A 109 11.81 0.70 7.09
N ALA A 110 12.82 -0.16 7.20
CA ALA A 110 13.07 -1.00 8.38
C ALA A 110 13.44 -0.17 9.62
N LEU A 111 14.13 0.96 9.45
CA LEU A 111 14.48 1.86 10.54
C LEU A 111 13.26 2.65 11.06
N LEU A 112 12.40 3.12 10.16
CA LEU A 112 11.20 3.89 10.52
C LEU A 112 10.07 3.02 11.08
N TRP A 113 9.96 1.78 10.59
CA TRP A 113 8.86 0.87 10.88
C TRP A 113 8.61 0.58 12.37
N PRO A 114 9.59 0.19 13.21
CA PRO A 114 9.28 -0.24 14.58
C PRO A 114 8.76 0.92 15.44
N GLY A 115 9.33 2.12 15.29
CA GLY A 115 8.87 3.31 16.03
C GLY A 115 7.44 3.69 15.67
N LEU A 116 7.13 3.73 14.37
CA LEU A 116 5.78 4.03 13.88
C LEU A 116 4.79 2.93 14.23
N LEU A 117 5.17 1.66 14.11
CA LEU A 117 4.31 0.53 14.47
C LEU A 117 3.92 0.58 15.95
N VAL A 118 4.90 0.76 16.85
CA VAL A 118 4.64 0.83 18.29
C VAL A 118 3.80 2.05 18.64
N SER A 119 4.09 3.21 18.06
CA SER A 119 3.30 4.43 18.27
C SER A 119 1.85 4.25 17.82
N VAL A 120 1.60 3.69 16.63
CA VAL A 120 0.24 3.44 16.13
C VAL A 120 -0.52 2.41 16.99
N VAL A 121 0.11 1.28 17.31
CA VAL A 121 -0.55 0.19 18.07
C VAL A 121 -0.86 0.62 19.50
N ARG A 122 -0.01 1.44 20.13
CA ARG A 122 -0.27 1.99 21.48
C ARG A 122 -1.50 2.89 21.54
N HIS A 123 -1.83 3.57 20.43
CA HIS A 123 -2.98 4.47 20.35
C HIS A 123 -4.25 3.80 19.79
N TRP A 124 -4.26 2.48 19.61
CA TRP A 124 -5.42 1.75 19.14
C TRP A 124 -6.58 1.75 20.14
N ARG A 125 -7.76 2.08 19.62
CA ARG A 125 -9.02 2.05 20.36
C ARG A 125 -9.89 0.88 19.88
N ARG A 126 -11.06 0.71 20.48
CA ARG A 126 -12.12 -0.14 19.90
C ARG A 126 -12.76 0.61 18.73
N ARG A 127 -13.24 -0.12 17.72
CA ARG A 127 -13.88 0.43 16.51
C ARG A 127 -12.94 1.36 15.73
N MET A 128 -11.88 0.76 15.22
CA MET A 128 -10.89 1.45 14.40
C MET A 128 -11.34 1.54 12.94
N PRO A 129 -11.00 2.64 12.24
CA PRO A 129 -11.22 2.77 10.81
C PRO A 129 -10.30 1.83 10.01
N GLY A 130 -10.56 1.69 8.70
CA GLY A 130 -9.80 0.80 7.83
C GLY A 130 -8.31 1.11 7.75
N ALA A 131 -7.90 2.34 8.03
CA ALA A 131 -6.50 2.73 8.16
C ALA A 131 -5.72 1.90 9.19
N ALA A 132 -6.38 1.27 10.18
CA ALA A 132 -5.73 0.37 11.13
C ALA A 132 -5.00 -0.80 10.46
N PHE A 133 -5.47 -1.27 9.30
CA PHE A 133 -4.81 -2.34 8.54
C PHE A 133 -3.45 -1.92 7.95
N LEU A 134 -3.07 -0.64 7.99
CA LEU A 134 -1.76 -0.16 7.54
C LEU A 134 -0.60 -0.76 8.34
N VAL A 135 -0.82 -1.25 9.57
CA VAL A 135 0.21 -2.01 10.31
C VAL A 135 0.59 -3.30 9.59
N CYS A 136 -0.40 -3.99 9.00
CA CYS A 136 -0.15 -5.16 8.19
C CYS A 136 0.49 -4.73 6.88
N VAL A 137 -0.05 -3.73 6.19
CA VAL A 137 0.45 -3.29 4.88
C VAL A 137 1.92 -2.87 4.94
N ALA A 138 2.32 -2.06 5.92
CA ALA A 138 3.71 -1.63 6.07
C ALA A 138 4.65 -2.81 6.35
N THR A 139 4.24 -3.73 7.22
CA THR A 139 5.04 -4.91 7.58
C THR A 139 5.16 -5.90 6.42
N GLN A 140 4.08 -6.14 5.68
CA GLN A 140 4.10 -6.95 4.46
C GLN A 140 4.91 -6.28 3.34
N GLY A 141 4.91 -4.94 3.27
CA GLY A 141 5.78 -4.19 2.36
C GLY A 141 7.27 -4.50 2.58
N LEU A 142 7.71 -4.57 3.85
CA LEU A 142 9.07 -5.00 4.19
C LEU A 142 9.33 -6.43 3.72
N ALA A 143 8.36 -7.35 3.92
CA ALA A 143 8.47 -8.72 3.45
C ALA A 143 8.62 -8.80 1.92
N VAL A 144 7.81 -8.06 1.16
CA VAL A 144 7.88 -7.99 -0.31
C VAL A 144 9.24 -7.51 -0.78
N LEU A 145 9.74 -6.40 -0.23
CA LEU A 145 11.00 -5.81 -0.65
C LEU A 145 12.20 -6.67 -0.24
N ALA A 146 12.20 -7.22 0.98
CA ALA A 146 13.24 -8.14 1.44
C ALA A 146 13.27 -9.42 0.58
N ALA A 147 12.12 -9.99 0.22
CA ALA A 147 12.04 -11.14 -0.68
C ALA A 147 12.54 -10.81 -2.09
N ALA A 148 12.22 -9.61 -2.62
CA ALA A 148 12.73 -9.16 -3.92
C ALA A 148 14.25 -9.04 -3.94
N LEU A 149 14.85 -8.43 -2.90
CA LEU A 149 16.30 -8.31 -2.77
C LEU A 149 16.98 -9.67 -2.50
N ALA A 150 16.34 -10.56 -1.73
CA ALA A 150 16.82 -11.91 -1.52
C ALA A 150 16.91 -12.69 -2.84
N ALA A 151 15.89 -12.58 -3.70
CA ALA A 151 15.88 -13.20 -5.03
C ALA A 151 16.95 -12.60 -5.95
N ALA A 152 17.13 -11.27 -5.92
CA ALA A 152 18.07 -10.58 -6.81
C ALA A 152 19.54 -10.81 -6.44
N GLY A 153 19.86 -10.92 -5.14
CA GLY A 153 21.22 -11.04 -4.64
C GLY A 153 21.59 -12.42 -4.07
N ASN A 154 20.69 -13.41 -4.11
CA ASN A 154 20.83 -14.71 -3.44
C ASN A 154 21.17 -14.62 -1.95
N VAL A 155 20.61 -13.61 -1.28
CA VAL A 155 20.93 -13.27 0.12
C VAL A 155 19.98 -14.00 1.07
N HIS A 156 20.46 -15.09 1.68
CA HIS A 156 19.64 -15.98 2.52
C HIS A 156 19.02 -15.30 3.75
N TRP A 157 19.77 -14.44 4.44
CA TRP A 157 19.24 -13.77 5.63
C TRP A 157 18.07 -12.82 5.32
N LEU A 158 18.05 -12.22 4.11
CA LEU A 158 16.92 -11.40 3.66
C LEU A 158 15.67 -12.25 3.41
N ALA A 159 15.82 -13.49 2.94
CA ALA A 159 14.69 -14.42 2.80
C ALA A 159 14.08 -14.78 4.16
N LEU A 160 14.93 -15.00 5.18
CA LEU A 160 14.47 -15.23 6.56
C LEU A 160 13.80 -13.99 7.16
N ALA A 161 14.39 -12.81 6.95
CA ALA A 161 13.79 -11.54 7.39
C ALA A 161 12.44 -11.29 6.71
N ALA A 162 12.32 -11.62 5.42
CA ALA A 162 11.07 -11.54 4.68
C ALA A 162 10.02 -12.49 5.25
N LEU A 163 10.39 -13.73 5.57
CA LEU A 163 9.49 -14.70 6.20
C LEU A 163 9.03 -14.23 7.60
N ALA A 164 9.94 -13.69 8.41
CA ALA A 164 9.61 -13.15 9.72
C ALA A 164 8.61 -11.97 9.61
N CYS A 165 8.86 -11.04 8.68
CA CYS A 165 7.93 -9.94 8.39
C CYS A 165 6.59 -10.43 7.86
N PHE A 166 6.57 -11.47 7.02
CA PHE A 166 5.35 -12.07 6.49
C PHE A 166 4.47 -12.66 7.60
N CYS A 167 5.07 -13.46 8.50
CA CYS A 167 4.37 -14.02 9.66
C CYS A 167 3.86 -12.92 10.60
N LEU A 168 4.70 -11.93 10.90
CA LEU A 168 4.28 -10.80 11.74
C LEU A 168 3.15 -9.98 11.10
N GLY A 169 3.20 -9.75 9.79
CA GLY A 169 2.15 -9.06 9.05
C GLY A 169 0.81 -9.80 9.12
N LEU A 170 0.81 -11.12 9.04
CA LEU A 170 -0.39 -11.95 9.24
C LEU A 170 -0.97 -11.80 10.65
N LEU A 171 -0.13 -11.84 11.67
CA LEU A 171 -0.56 -11.61 13.07
C LEU A 171 -1.15 -10.21 13.25
N LEU A 172 -0.49 -9.19 12.69
CA LEU A 172 -0.95 -7.81 12.73
C LEU A 172 -2.28 -7.60 11.97
N TYR A 173 -2.50 -8.33 10.87
CA TYR A 173 -3.80 -8.34 10.19
C TYR A 173 -4.91 -8.88 11.10
N GLY A 174 -4.68 -10.03 11.74
CA GLY A 174 -5.64 -10.61 12.69
C GLY A 174 -5.96 -9.65 13.83
N LEU A 175 -4.92 -9.03 14.41
CA LEU A 175 -5.10 -8.06 15.48
C LEU A 175 -5.88 -6.82 15.02
N ALA A 176 -5.57 -6.27 13.84
CA ALA A 176 -6.31 -5.14 13.27
C ALA A 176 -7.78 -5.51 13.01
N LEU A 177 -8.05 -6.73 12.52
CA LEU A 177 -9.40 -7.22 12.26
C LEU A 177 -10.26 -7.29 13.54
N THR A 178 -9.68 -7.70 14.68
CA THR A 178 -10.41 -7.71 15.97
C THR A 178 -10.82 -6.32 16.47
N ARG A 179 -10.17 -5.26 15.95
CA ARG A 179 -10.43 -3.87 16.34
C ARG A 179 -11.22 -3.10 15.28
N PHE A 180 -11.39 -3.66 14.09
CA PHE A 180 -12.01 -3.00 12.94
C PHE A 180 -13.52 -2.79 13.16
N ASP A 181 -14.01 -1.60 12.81
CA ASP A 181 -15.44 -1.33 12.78
C ASP A 181 -16.05 -1.76 11.44
N PHE A 182 -16.79 -2.88 11.43
CA PHE A 182 -17.45 -3.36 10.21
C PHE A 182 -18.52 -2.41 9.67
N HIS A 183 -19.02 -1.47 10.47
CA HIS A 183 -19.94 -0.43 9.99
C HIS A 183 -19.28 0.47 8.91
N GLU A 184 -17.96 0.60 8.92
CA GLU A 184 -17.18 1.34 7.92
C GLU A 184 -17.33 0.75 6.50
N VAL A 185 -17.63 -0.54 6.37
CA VAL A 185 -17.85 -1.18 5.04
C VAL A 185 -19.00 -0.49 4.31
N VAL A 186 -20.07 -0.17 5.01
CA VAL A 186 -21.26 0.48 4.43
C VAL A 186 -21.12 2.00 4.44
N SER A 187 -20.66 2.58 5.55
CA SER A 187 -20.74 4.02 5.82
C SER A 187 -19.43 4.80 5.68
N GLY A 188 -18.29 4.10 5.58
CA GLY A 188 -16.97 4.70 5.67
C GLY A 188 -16.63 5.64 4.52
N ALA A 189 -15.46 6.30 4.59
CA ALA A 189 -15.04 7.26 3.58
C ALA A 189 -14.13 6.67 2.48
N GLY A 190 -13.83 5.36 2.55
CA GLY A 190 -13.10 4.61 1.53
C GLY A 190 -11.82 3.91 2.03
N ASP A 191 -11.34 4.26 3.22
CA ASP A 191 -10.19 3.65 3.87
C ASP A 191 -10.44 2.20 4.36
N HIS A 192 -11.70 1.78 4.49
CA HIS A 192 -12.06 0.38 4.70
C HIS A 192 -11.53 -0.56 3.61
N TRP A 193 -11.24 -0.05 2.40
CA TRP A 193 -10.67 -0.86 1.33
C TRP A 193 -9.29 -1.41 1.67
N VAL A 194 -8.58 -0.75 2.59
CA VAL A 194 -7.28 -1.22 3.10
C VAL A 194 -7.39 -2.57 3.79
N ALA A 195 -8.57 -2.95 4.32
CA ALA A 195 -8.82 -4.29 4.86
C ALA A 195 -8.56 -5.38 3.81
N GLY A 196 -9.17 -5.25 2.63
CA GLY A 196 -8.91 -6.15 1.50
C GLY A 196 -7.46 -6.03 1.00
N GLY A 197 -6.96 -4.80 0.86
CA GLY A 197 -5.61 -4.53 0.36
C GLY A 197 -4.49 -5.11 1.22
N ALA A 198 -4.70 -5.22 2.54
CA ALA A 198 -3.75 -5.83 3.47
C ALA A 198 -3.58 -7.34 3.21
N LEU A 199 -4.66 -8.04 2.88
CA LEU A 199 -4.58 -9.45 2.45
C LEU A 199 -4.00 -9.60 1.05
N SER A 200 -4.26 -8.64 0.15
CA SER A 200 -3.64 -8.62 -1.17
C SER A 200 -2.12 -8.51 -1.09
N ILE A 201 -1.58 -7.58 -0.29
CA ILE A 201 -0.13 -7.46 -0.11
C ILE A 201 0.46 -8.64 0.67
N THR A 202 -0.31 -9.25 1.57
CA THR A 202 0.06 -10.53 2.21
C THR A 202 0.21 -11.64 1.17
N ALA A 203 -0.75 -11.79 0.25
CA ALA A 203 -0.65 -12.74 -0.85
C ALA A 203 0.52 -12.42 -1.80
N LEU A 204 0.79 -11.13 -2.06
CA LEU A 204 1.96 -10.71 -2.82
C LEU A 204 3.28 -11.12 -2.14
N ALA A 205 3.40 -10.87 -0.84
CA ALA A 205 4.57 -11.27 -0.04
C ALA A 205 4.74 -12.79 -0.03
N GLY A 206 3.63 -13.52 0.19
CA GLY A 206 3.59 -14.98 0.13
C GLY A 206 4.05 -15.51 -1.23
N ALA A 207 3.53 -14.95 -2.34
CA ALA A 207 3.93 -15.35 -3.69
C ALA A 207 5.42 -15.11 -3.96
N ARG A 208 5.97 -13.98 -3.49
CA ARG A 208 7.41 -13.69 -3.59
C ARG A 208 8.25 -14.66 -2.78
N LEU A 209 7.81 -15.02 -1.57
CA LEU A 209 8.46 -16.04 -0.75
C LEU A 209 8.38 -17.42 -1.41
N THR A 210 7.20 -17.87 -1.86
CA THR A 210 7.01 -19.16 -2.55
C THR A 210 7.91 -19.31 -3.78
N ALA A 211 8.20 -18.21 -4.48
CA ALA A 211 9.07 -18.21 -5.66
C ALA A 211 10.57 -18.32 -5.33
N LEU A 212 10.99 -18.16 -4.07
CA LEU A 212 12.40 -18.32 -3.70
C LEU A 212 12.79 -19.82 -3.67
N PRO A 213 13.93 -20.19 -4.27
CA PRO A 213 14.37 -21.58 -4.33
C PRO A 213 14.75 -22.18 -2.96
N LEU A 214 14.93 -21.31 -1.95
CA LEU A 214 15.21 -21.70 -0.56
C LEU A 214 14.11 -22.56 0.05
N TRP A 215 12.86 -22.32 -0.31
CA TRP A 215 11.72 -22.99 0.32
C TRP A 215 11.30 -24.18 -0.53
N THR A 216 11.53 -25.38 -0.01
CA THR A 216 11.17 -26.65 -0.66
C THR A 216 10.30 -27.50 0.25
N GLY A 217 9.71 -28.56 -0.31
CA GLY A 217 8.92 -29.54 0.46
C GLY A 217 7.77 -28.91 1.26
N PRO A 218 7.60 -29.27 2.55
CA PRO A 218 6.50 -28.76 3.38
C PRO A 218 6.45 -27.23 3.51
N ALA A 219 7.61 -26.57 3.55
CA ALA A 219 7.68 -25.11 3.67
C ALA A 219 7.14 -24.41 2.40
N HIS A 220 7.49 -24.92 1.23
CA HIS A 220 6.94 -24.45 -0.05
C HIS A 220 5.41 -24.62 -0.08
N THR A 221 4.92 -25.80 0.30
CA THR A 221 3.48 -26.10 0.33
C THR A 221 2.74 -25.18 1.29
N ALA A 222 3.29 -24.92 2.48
CA ALA A 222 2.69 -24.02 3.45
C ALA A 222 2.64 -22.56 2.94
N LEU A 223 3.71 -22.05 2.35
CA LEU A 223 3.74 -20.71 1.75
C LEU A 223 2.76 -20.58 0.58
N ARG A 224 2.71 -21.60 -0.28
CA ARG A 224 1.76 -21.66 -1.40
C ARG A 224 0.32 -21.66 -0.91
N ALA A 225 0.00 -22.47 0.11
CA ALA A 225 -1.32 -22.49 0.73
C ALA A 225 -1.66 -21.14 1.36
N ALA A 226 -0.77 -20.57 2.17
CA ALA A 226 -0.97 -19.26 2.79
C ALA A 226 -1.19 -18.15 1.75
N THR A 227 -0.45 -18.17 0.64
CA THR A 227 -0.61 -17.25 -0.49
C THR A 227 -2.00 -17.35 -1.10
N LEU A 228 -2.44 -18.57 -1.43
CA LEU A 228 -3.75 -18.81 -2.04
C LEU A 228 -4.90 -18.49 -1.08
N THR A 229 -4.76 -18.81 0.20
CA THR A 229 -5.74 -18.46 1.24
C THR A 229 -5.85 -16.95 1.40
N ALA A 230 -4.74 -16.23 1.54
CA ALA A 230 -4.74 -14.77 1.64
C ALA A 230 -5.36 -14.13 0.40
N LEU A 231 -5.04 -14.65 -0.80
CA LEU A 231 -5.60 -14.15 -2.06
C LEU A 231 -7.11 -14.45 -2.17
N GLY A 232 -7.55 -15.64 -1.79
CA GLY A 232 -8.98 -16.00 -1.79
C GLY A 232 -9.79 -15.10 -0.86
N ILE A 233 -9.31 -14.87 0.36
CA ILE A 233 -9.96 -13.95 1.31
C ILE A 233 -9.91 -12.51 0.78
N SER A 234 -8.80 -12.10 0.15
CA SER A 234 -8.67 -10.80 -0.49
C SER A 234 -9.70 -10.59 -1.61
N LEU A 235 -9.96 -11.60 -2.45
CA LEU A 235 -10.96 -11.53 -3.51
C LEU A 235 -12.39 -11.51 -2.94
N ALA A 236 -12.64 -12.25 -1.86
CA ALA A 236 -13.91 -12.18 -1.14
C ALA A 236 -14.15 -10.77 -0.57
N TRP A 237 -13.14 -10.16 0.07
CA TRP A 237 -13.20 -8.76 0.48
C TRP A 237 -13.45 -7.82 -0.68
N TYR A 238 -12.73 -7.99 -1.79
CA TYR A 238 -12.93 -7.19 -2.99
C TYR A 238 -14.39 -7.22 -3.45
N ALA A 239 -15.01 -8.39 -3.51
CA ALA A 239 -16.41 -8.55 -3.90
C ALA A 239 -17.37 -7.86 -2.91
N VAL A 240 -17.17 -8.05 -1.59
CA VAL A 240 -17.98 -7.41 -0.55
C VAL A 240 -17.89 -5.89 -0.62
N LEU A 241 -16.69 -5.35 -0.75
CA LEU A 241 -16.46 -3.91 -0.81
C LEU A 241 -16.99 -3.29 -2.11
N LEU A 242 -16.86 -4.00 -3.23
CA LEU A 242 -17.45 -3.58 -4.49
C LEU A 242 -18.98 -3.55 -4.39
N ALA A 243 -19.60 -4.60 -3.82
CA ALA A 243 -21.04 -4.64 -3.60
C ALA A 243 -21.51 -3.50 -2.67
N ALA A 244 -20.74 -3.17 -1.63
CA ALA A 244 -21.03 -2.06 -0.74
C ALA A 244 -20.95 -0.69 -1.45
N GLU A 245 -19.92 -0.47 -2.27
CA GLU A 245 -19.77 0.78 -3.05
C GLU A 245 -20.90 0.93 -4.10
N LEU A 246 -21.36 -0.18 -4.71
CA LEU A 246 -22.49 -0.17 -5.65
C LEU A 246 -23.83 0.07 -4.94
N ARG A 247 -24.02 -0.49 -3.75
CA ARG A 247 -25.25 -0.31 -2.96
C ARG A 247 -25.38 1.10 -2.38
N SER A 248 -24.26 1.74 -2.04
CA SER A 248 -24.23 3.08 -1.46
C SER A 248 -23.21 3.96 -2.18
N PRO A 249 -23.51 4.41 -3.42
CA PRO A 249 -22.60 5.23 -4.19
C PRO A 249 -22.26 6.54 -3.47
N ARG A 250 -20.98 6.91 -3.45
CA ARG A 250 -20.50 8.11 -2.75
C ARG A 250 -20.06 9.17 -3.76
N PRO A 251 -20.97 10.01 -4.29
CA PRO A 251 -20.65 10.90 -5.41
C PRO A 251 -19.70 12.05 -5.06
N ARG A 252 -19.47 12.33 -3.76
CA ARG A 252 -18.55 13.38 -3.32
C ARG A 252 -17.12 12.84 -3.29
N TYR A 253 -16.18 13.62 -3.83
CA TYR A 253 -14.77 13.31 -3.73
C TYR A 253 -14.32 13.46 -2.28
N ASP A 254 -13.78 12.37 -1.73
CA ASP A 254 -13.04 12.36 -0.48
C ASP A 254 -11.60 11.97 -0.80
N VAL A 255 -10.66 12.65 -0.13
CA VAL A 255 -9.23 12.39 -0.22
C VAL A 255 -8.89 10.91 0.10
N ARG A 256 -9.68 10.26 0.95
CA ARG A 256 -9.56 8.84 1.31
C ARG A 256 -9.82 7.89 0.13
N ARG A 257 -10.39 8.34 -0.99
CA ARG A 257 -10.53 7.53 -2.21
C ARG A 257 -9.19 7.06 -2.79
N TRP A 258 -8.08 7.76 -2.53
CA TRP A 258 -6.74 7.25 -2.85
C TRP A 258 -6.43 5.93 -2.14
N SER A 259 -6.99 5.73 -0.94
CA SER A 259 -6.88 4.47 -0.17
C SER A 259 -7.75 3.35 -0.74
N THR A 260 -8.64 3.64 -1.70
CA THR A 260 -9.40 2.64 -2.47
C THR A 260 -8.62 2.18 -3.70
N VAL A 261 -7.91 3.08 -4.38
CA VAL A 261 -7.12 2.74 -5.58
C VAL A 261 -5.97 1.79 -5.24
N PHE A 262 -5.32 2.00 -4.10
CA PHE A 262 -4.21 1.14 -3.66
C PHE A 262 -4.62 -0.34 -3.54
N PRO A 263 -5.68 -0.73 -2.82
CA PRO A 263 -6.14 -2.11 -2.73
C PRO A 263 -6.52 -2.72 -4.08
N LEU A 264 -7.16 -1.96 -4.98
CA LEU A 264 -7.49 -2.45 -6.33
C LEU A 264 -6.22 -2.86 -7.10
N GLY A 265 -5.22 -1.96 -7.13
CA GLY A 265 -3.94 -2.24 -7.76
C GLY A 265 -3.15 -3.34 -7.06
N MET A 266 -3.27 -3.44 -5.73
CA MET A 266 -2.62 -4.48 -4.95
C MET A 266 -3.20 -5.86 -5.23
N THR A 267 -4.52 -6.02 -5.30
CA THR A 267 -5.15 -7.30 -5.68
C THR A 267 -4.72 -7.73 -7.08
N ALA A 268 -4.71 -6.80 -8.04
CA ALA A 268 -4.21 -7.07 -9.39
C ALA A 268 -2.75 -7.57 -9.37
N THR A 269 -1.88 -6.88 -8.64
CA THR A 269 -0.45 -7.26 -8.51
C THR A 269 -0.28 -8.60 -7.81
N ALA A 270 -1.08 -8.89 -6.80
CA ALA A 270 -1.07 -10.14 -6.07
C ALA A 270 -1.46 -11.30 -7.00
N CYS A 271 -2.53 -11.16 -7.78
CA CYS A 271 -2.93 -12.15 -8.80
C CYS A 271 -1.82 -12.38 -9.83
N LEU A 272 -1.25 -11.32 -10.41
CA LEU A 272 -0.19 -11.40 -11.41
C LEU A 272 1.08 -12.07 -10.87
N THR A 273 1.45 -11.81 -9.62
CA THR A 273 2.64 -12.39 -8.98
C THR A 273 2.38 -13.83 -8.51
N ALA A 274 1.19 -14.11 -7.99
CA ALA A 274 0.81 -15.43 -7.49
C ALA A 274 0.61 -16.45 -8.62
N ALA A 275 0.21 -16.02 -9.82
CA ALA A 275 -0.03 -16.92 -10.95
C ALA A 275 1.16 -17.85 -11.25
N PRO A 276 2.38 -17.35 -11.56
CA PRO A 276 3.54 -18.21 -11.76
C PRO A 276 4.03 -18.86 -10.46
N ALA A 277 3.97 -18.17 -9.32
CA ALA A 277 4.51 -18.67 -8.05
C ALA A 277 3.74 -19.87 -7.48
N THR A 278 2.44 -19.95 -7.75
CA THR A 278 1.55 -21.00 -7.22
C THR A 278 1.13 -22.02 -8.28
N GLY A 279 1.49 -21.81 -9.54
CA GLY A 279 1.11 -22.66 -10.67
C GLY A 279 -0.38 -22.60 -11.01
N VAL A 280 -1.06 -21.49 -10.67
CA VAL A 280 -2.50 -21.31 -10.92
C VAL A 280 -2.69 -20.32 -12.08
N PRO A 281 -2.86 -20.79 -13.32
CA PRO A 281 -2.72 -19.94 -14.52
C PRO A 281 -3.83 -18.89 -14.67
N TRP A 282 -5.05 -19.16 -14.21
CA TRP A 282 -6.19 -18.24 -14.35
C TRP A 282 -6.04 -16.95 -13.52
N LEU A 283 -5.13 -16.93 -12.53
CA LEU A 283 -4.82 -15.72 -11.77
C LEU A 283 -4.22 -14.61 -12.64
N ARG A 284 -3.51 -14.96 -13.72
CA ARG A 284 -2.90 -13.97 -14.62
C ARG A 284 -3.96 -13.13 -15.37
N PRO A 285 -4.89 -13.71 -16.15
CA PRO A 285 -5.92 -12.92 -16.83
C PRO A 285 -6.82 -12.17 -15.82
N LEU A 286 -7.11 -12.74 -14.65
CA LEU A 286 -7.82 -12.00 -13.59
C LEU A 286 -7.03 -10.75 -13.16
N GLY A 287 -5.74 -10.90 -12.89
CA GLY A 287 -4.87 -9.79 -12.50
C GLY A 287 -4.77 -8.70 -13.57
N GLU A 288 -4.77 -9.08 -14.85
CA GLU A 288 -4.80 -8.13 -15.97
C GLU A 288 -6.11 -7.32 -16.03
N VAL A 289 -7.26 -7.97 -15.83
CA VAL A 289 -8.56 -7.29 -15.76
C VAL A 289 -8.61 -6.35 -14.57
N LEU A 290 -8.22 -6.82 -13.39
CA LEU A 290 -8.21 -6.01 -12.16
C LEU A 290 -7.23 -4.82 -12.27
N LEU A 291 -6.12 -4.97 -12.98
CA LEU A 291 -5.18 -3.89 -13.24
C LEU A 291 -5.85 -2.75 -14.00
N TRP A 292 -6.57 -3.04 -15.08
CA TRP A 292 -7.22 -1.98 -15.86
C TRP A 292 -8.36 -1.29 -15.08
N ILE A 293 -9.06 -2.04 -14.22
CA ILE A 293 -10.02 -1.45 -13.26
C ILE A 293 -9.29 -0.50 -12.31
N ALA A 294 -8.14 -0.89 -11.77
CA ALA A 294 -7.35 -0.07 -10.88
C ALA A 294 -6.78 1.19 -11.59
N VAL A 295 -6.34 1.07 -12.84
CA VAL A 295 -5.90 2.20 -13.67
C VAL A 295 -7.05 3.17 -13.91
N ALA A 296 -8.24 2.68 -14.27
CA ALA A 296 -9.43 3.51 -14.45
C ALA A 296 -9.79 4.24 -13.15
N ALA A 297 -9.81 3.54 -12.01
CA ALA A 297 -10.06 4.12 -10.70
C ALA A 297 -9.02 5.20 -10.33
N TRP A 298 -7.74 4.99 -10.67
CA TRP A 298 -6.68 5.97 -10.47
C TRP A 298 -6.91 7.23 -11.31
N ILE A 299 -7.23 7.10 -12.60
CA ILE A 299 -7.52 8.23 -13.49
C ILE A 299 -8.72 9.02 -12.97
N LEU A 300 -9.81 8.33 -12.60
CA LEU A 300 -11.01 8.97 -12.06
C LEU A 300 -10.72 9.72 -10.76
N THR A 301 -9.93 9.14 -9.87
CA THR A 301 -9.53 9.77 -8.60
C THR A 301 -8.66 10.99 -8.84
N LEU A 302 -7.74 10.94 -9.79
CA LEU A 302 -6.89 12.05 -10.19
C LEU A 302 -7.71 13.20 -10.81
N LEU A 303 -8.64 12.87 -11.71
CA LEU A 303 -9.54 13.84 -12.32
C LEU A 303 -10.42 14.51 -11.27
N ALA A 304 -11.02 13.73 -10.36
CA ALA A 304 -11.83 14.26 -9.27
C ALA A 304 -11.01 15.18 -8.35
N PHE A 305 -9.77 14.81 -8.02
CA PHE A 305 -8.85 15.64 -7.27
C PHE A 305 -8.56 16.97 -8.00
N ALA A 306 -8.23 16.92 -9.30
CA ALA A 306 -7.95 18.12 -10.09
C ALA A 306 -9.18 19.05 -10.16
N LEU A 307 -10.36 18.49 -10.46
CA LEU A 307 -11.62 19.24 -10.53
C LEU A 307 -12.05 19.85 -9.19
N SER A 308 -11.79 19.15 -8.08
CA SER A 308 -12.09 19.67 -6.73
C SER A 308 -11.25 20.91 -6.39
N ARG A 309 -10.05 21.04 -6.96
CA ARG A 309 -9.17 22.19 -6.78
C ARG A 309 -9.44 23.33 -7.75
N SER A 310 -9.98 23.03 -8.93
CA SER A 310 -10.36 24.04 -9.92
C SER A 310 -11.63 24.80 -9.58
N ARG A 311 -12.45 24.31 -8.62
CA ARG A 311 -13.59 25.05 -8.09
C ARG A 311 -13.08 26.11 -7.09
N PRO A 312 -13.14 27.42 -7.40
CA PRO A 312 -12.91 28.45 -6.40
C PRO A 312 -13.97 28.25 -5.31
N GLY A 313 -13.56 28.35 -4.04
CA GLY A 313 -14.50 28.22 -2.92
C GLY A 313 -15.73 29.08 -3.17
N ARG A 314 -16.91 28.47 -3.16
CA ARG A 314 -18.13 29.21 -2.85
C ARG A 314 -17.91 29.75 -1.44
N GLY A 315 -17.64 31.05 -1.38
CA GLY A 315 -17.37 31.75 -0.14
C GLY A 315 -18.50 31.51 0.84
N ALA A 316 -18.10 31.42 2.11
CA ALA A 316 -18.98 31.77 3.19
C ALA A 316 -19.59 33.16 2.88
N ALA A 317 -20.91 33.18 2.78
CA ALA A 317 -21.75 34.31 3.13
C ALA A 317 -22.59 33.85 4.32
#